data_AF-A0A7C7DJ33-F1
#
_entry.id   AF-A0A7C7DJ33-F1
#
_cell.length_a   1.000
_cell.length_b   1.000
_cell.length_c   1.000
_cell.angle_alpha   90.00
_cell.angle_beta   90.00
_cell.angle_gamma   90.00
#
_symmetry.space_group_name_H-M   'P 1'
#
loop_
_entity.id
_entity.type
_entity.pdbx_description
1 polymer ?
#
loop_
_entity_poly.entity_id
_entity_poly.type
_entity_poly.pdbx_seq_one_letter_code
_entity_poly.pdbx_strand_id
1 'polypeptide(L)'
;MEKARPGDWVEVHNIILKPGERSPDVPADTARTPLQCWMKGWALGEARVGERVKIRTPAGRTVEGTLAVVNPGYTHSFGPSVPELQGIGEELRKLLREGKSSG
;
A
#
# COMPACT_ATOMS: atom_id res chain seq x y z
N MET A 1 20.08 8.00 4.24
CA MET A 1 18.73 8.20 3.68
C MET A 1 18.86 8.09 2.17
N GLU A 2 18.04 7.26 1.54
CA GLU A 2 18.12 7.01 0.11
C GLU A 2 17.77 8.28 -0.70
N LYS A 3 18.44 8.48 -1.84
CA LYS A 3 18.32 9.69 -2.68
C LYS A 3 18.05 9.27 -4.12
N ALA A 4 17.00 9.84 -4.71
CA ALA A 4 16.69 9.71 -6.13
C ALA A 4 17.52 10.68 -6.98
N ARG A 5 17.81 10.26 -8.21
CA ARG A 5 18.39 11.05 -9.30
C ARG A 5 17.42 11.10 -10.49
N PRO A 6 17.57 12.06 -11.40
CA PRO A 6 16.78 12.09 -12.63
C PRO A 6 16.87 10.75 -13.39
N GLY A 7 15.73 10.20 -13.76
CA GLY A 7 15.61 8.91 -14.44
C GLY A 7 15.43 7.70 -13.52
N ASP A 8 15.62 7.84 -12.20
CA ASP A 8 15.36 6.74 -11.26
C ASP A 8 13.87 6.41 -11.20
N TRP A 9 13.56 5.13 -11.10
CA TRP A 9 12.20 4.68 -10.84
C TRP A 9 11.88 4.86 -9.36
N VAL A 10 10.86 5.65 -9.04
CA VAL A 10 10.54 6.05 -7.67
C VAL A 10 9.04 5.96 -7.42
N GLU A 11 8.67 5.95 -6.14
CA GLU A 11 7.30 6.15 -5.69
C GLU A 11 7.18 7.47 -4.91
N VAL A 12 6.16 8.27 -5.23
CA VAL A 12 5.81 9.47 -4.46
C VAL A 12 4.48 9.28 -3.74
N HIS A 13 4.37 9.86 -2.55
CA HIS A 13 3.18 9.84 -1.72
C HIS A 13 2.54 11.23 -1.61
N ASN A 14 1.23 11.29 -1.83
CA ASN A 14 0.40 12.49 -1.73
C ASN A 14 -0.84 12.25 -0.87
N ILE A 15 -1.22 13.27 -0.09
CA ILE A 15 -2.58 13.40 0.43
C ILE A 15 -3.40 14.13 -0.64
N ILE A 16 -4.39 13.45 -1.21
CA ILE A 16 -5.26 13.98 -2.26
C ILE A 16 -6.42 14.78 -1.65
N LEU A 17 -6.99 14.28 -0.56
CA LEU A 17 -8.03 14.96 0.21
C LEU A 17 -7.69 14.82 1.70
N LYS A 18 -7.77 15.92 2.44
CA LYS A 18 -7.63 15.91 3.91
C LYS A 18 -8.90 15.33 4.56
N PRO A 19 -8.84 14.97 5.85
CA PRO A 19 -10.05 14.64 6.61
C PRO A 19 -11.11 15.75 6.45
N GLY A 20 -12.35 15.35 6.20
CA GLY A 20 -13.47 16.27 5.96
C GLY A 20 -13.60 16.84 4.54
N GLU A 21 -12.61 16.65 3.66
CA GLU A 21 -12.70 17.08 2.24
C GLU A 21 -13.30 16.00 1.32
N ARG A 22 -13.67 14.83 1.87
CA ARG A 22 -14.37 13.77 1.14
C ARG A 22 -15.86 14.11 1.00
N SER A 23 -16.55 13.41 0.09
CA SER A 23 -18.01 13.54 -0.07
C SER A 23 -18.73 13.40 1.28
N PRO A 24 -19.76 14.21 1.56
CA PRO A 24 -20.55 14.11 2.79
C PRO A 24 -21.27 12.76 2.95
N ASP A 25 -21.47 12.02 1.86
CA ASP A 25 -22.19 10.74 1.86
C ASP A 25 -21.32 9.54 2.29
N VAL A 26 -20.03 9.75 2.59
CA VAL A 26 -19.17 8.67 3.08
C VAL A 26 -19.39 8.42 4.58
N PRO A 27 -19.20 7.18 5.05
CA PRO A 27 -19.24 6.86 6.48
C PRO A 27 -18.34 7.78 7.33
N ALA A 28 -18.78 8.10 8.53
CA ALA A 28 -18.13 9.09 9.39
C ALA A 28 -16.68 8.71 9.77
N ASP A 29 -16.39 7.42 9.90
CA ASP A 29 -15.03 6.89 10.08
C ASP A 29 -14.13 7.17 8.87
N THR A 30 -14.66 6.96 7.66
CA THR A 30 -13.96 7.26 6.40
C THR A 30 -13.70 8.77 6.26
N ALA A 31 -14.69 9.60 6.58
CA ALA A 31 -14.58 11.07 6.50
C ALA A 31 -13.48 11.63 7.42
N ARG A 32 -13.19 10.97 8.55
CA ARG A 32 -12.14 11.36 9.51
C ARG A 32 -10.72 10.99 9.07
N THR A 33 -10.54 10.34 7.92
CA THR A 33 -9.23 9.90 7.44
C THR A 33 -8.86 10.56 6.10
N PRO A 34 -7.58 10.87 5.86
CA PRO A 34 -7.15 11.43 4.58
C PRO A 34 -7.34 10.41 3.44
N LEU A 35 -7.56 10.91 2.23
CA LEU A 35 -7.37 10.12 1.01
C LEU A 35 -5.92 10.25 0.57
N GLN A 36 -5.19 9.14 0.60
CA GLN A 36 -3.77 9.08 0.26
C GLN A 36 -3.58 8.37 -1.09
N CYS A 37 -2.54 8.75 -1.82
CA CYS A 37 -2.21 8.19 -3.13
C CYS A 37 -0.71 8.02 -3.27
N TRP A 38 -0.31 6.84 -3.72
CA TRP A 38 1.06 6.52 -4.11
C TRP A 38 1.12 6.38 -5.62
N MET A 39 2.10 7.03 -6.23
CA MET A 39 2.28 7.01 -7.68
C MET A 39 3.73 6.68 -8.00
N LYS A 40 3.91 5.73 -8.92
CA LYS A 40 5.23 5.37 -9.43
C LYS A 40 5.54 6.07 -10.74
N GLY A 41 6.80 6.41 -10.94
CA GLY A 41 7.27 7.09 -12.14
C GLY A 41 8.78 7.32 -12.12
N TRP A 42 9.27 7.97 -13.17
CA TRP A 42 10.67 8.37 -13.26
C TRP A 42 10.88 9.74 -12.63
N ALA A 43 11.82 9.86 -11.70
CA ALA A 43 12.20 11.13 -11.10
C ALA A 43 12.70 12.11 -12.16
N LEU A 44 12.28 13.37 -12.07
CA LEU A 44 12.70 14.46 -12.95
C LEU A 44 13.78 15.36 -12.31
N GLY A 45 14.11 15.10 -11.05
CA GLY A 45 15.06 15.88 -10.26
C GLY A 45 15.67 15.02 -9.15
N GLU A 46 16.62 15.61 -8.43
CA GLU A 46 17.19 14.98 -7.25
C GLU A 46 16.32 15.25 -6.01
N ALA A 47 16.13 14.23 -5.17
CA ALA A 47 15.45 14.36 -3.88
C ALA A 47 15.83 13.23 -2.94
N ARG A 48 15.84 13.48 -1.63
CA ARG A 48 15.95 12.46 -0.58
C ARG A 48 14.56 11.95 -0.20
N VAL A 49 14.46 10.72 0.30
CA VAL A 49 13.20 10.21 0.87
C VAL A 49 12.67 11.21 1.91
N GLY A 50 11.40 11.59 1.78
CA GLY A 50 10.75 12.64 2.58
C GLY A 50 10.76 14.04 1.95
N GLU A 51 11.51 14.28 0.88
CA GLU A 51 11.54 15.56 0.17
C GLU A 51 10.57 15.58 -1.02
N ARG A 52 10.26 16.78 -1.54
CA ARG A 52 9.40 16.96 -2.71
C ARG A 52 10.17 16.67 -4.00
N VAL A 53 9.54 15.92 -4.91
CA VAL A 53 10.09 15.63 -6.23
C VAL A 53 8.98 15.54 -7.28
N LYS A 54 9.30 15.95 -8.52
CA LYS A 54 8.44 15.72 -9.68
C LYS A 54 8.81 14.41 -10.36
N ILE A 55 7.81 13.66 -10.78
CA ILE A 55 7.97 12.42 -11.52
C ILE A 55 7.17 12.46 -12.82
N ARG A 56 7.63 11.72 -13.82
CA ARG A 56 6.85 11.36 -15.01
C ARG A 56 6.28 9.97 -14.83
N THR A 57 4.96 9.83 -14.87
CA THR A 57 4.27 8.53 -14.76
C THR A 57 4.33 7.75 -16.08
N PRO A 58 4.09 6.43 -16.08
CA PRO A 58 3.96 5.63 -17.32
C PRO A 58 2.92 6.16 -18.31
N ALA A 59 1.86 6.78 -17.81
CA ALA A 59 0.82 7.42 -18.63
C ALA A 59 1.24 8.79 -19.20
N GLY A 60 2.50 9.21 -19.03
CA GLY A 60 3.02 10.48 -19.55
C GLY A 60 2.68 11.72 -18.72
N ARG A 61 1.98 11.58 -17.59
CA ARG A 61 1.64 12.72 -16.70
C ARG A 61 2.82 13.11 -15.82
N THR A 62 3.04 14.40 -15.65
CA THR A 62 3.96 14.94 -14.63
C THR A 62 3.20 15.23 -13.35
N VAL A 63 3.66 14.66 -12.23
CA VAL A 63 3.06 14.85 -10.90
C VAL A 63 4.16 15.15 -9.89
N GLU A 64 3.83 15.97 -8.90
CA GLU A 64 4.72 16.29 -7.79
C GLU A 64 4.22 15.61 -6.51
N GLY A 65 5.15 15.10 -5.72
CA GLY A 65 4.83 14.46 -4.46
C GLY A 65 6.03 14.32 -3.53
N THR A 66 5.79 13.71 -2.37
CA THR A 66 6.86 13.43 -1.41
C THR A 66 7.53 12.12 -1.79
N LEU A 67 8.84 12.10 -2.00
CA LEU A 67 9.57 10.88 -2.34
C LEU A 67 9.44 9.87 -1.19
N ALA A 68 8.77 8.76 -1.46
CA ALA A 68 8.53 7.71 -0.48
C ALA A 68 9.63 6.65 -0.53
N VAL A 69 9.93 6.13 -1.73
CA VAL A 69 10.87 5.03 -1.94
C VAL A 69 11.56 5.17 -3.31
N VAL A 70 12.84 4.85 -3.37
CA VAL A 70 13.60 4.70 -4.63
C VAL A 70 13.64 3.21 -5.00
N ASN A 71 13.41 2.89 -6.28
CA ASN A 71 13.31 1.53 -6.80
C ASN A 71 12.40 0.61 -5.94
N PRO A 72 11.13 0.98 -5.75
CA PRO A 72 10.22 0.25 -4.85
C PRO A 72 10.07 -1.22 -5.26
N GLY A 73 10.45 -2.13 -4.36
CA GLY A 73 10.18 -3.56 -4.47
C GLY A 73 8.70 -3.92 -4.20
N TYR A 74 8.37 -5.20 -4.36
CA TYR A 74 7.06 -5.74 -3.98
C TYR A 74 7.15 -6.33 -2.56
N THR A 75 6.40 -5.75 -1.62
CA THR A 75 6.33 -6.19 -0.22
C THR A 75 4.92 -6.62 0.18
N HIS A 76 4.09 -7.04 -0.78
CA HIS A 76 2.74 -7.52 -0.50
C HIS A 76 2.81 -8.86 0.24
N SER A 77 2.42 -8.86 1.52
CA SER A 77 2.14 -10.05 2.30
C SER A 77 0.81 -9.87 3.02
N PHE A 78 0.19 -10.96 3.45
CA PHE A 78 -1.01 -10.93 4.30
C PHE A 78 -0.64 -10.80 5.79
N GLY A 79 0.52 -10.22 6.09
CA GLY A 79 1.12 -10.21 7.41
C GLY A 79 1.97 -11.45 7.69
N PRO A 80 2.57 -11.53 8.88
CA PRO A 80 3.29 -12.71 9.34
C PRO A 80 2.33 -13.90 9.51
N SER A 81 2.89 -15.11 9.55
CA SER A 81 2.10 -16.31 9.90
C SER A 81 1.43 -16.11 11.25
N VAL A 82 0.12 -16.42 11.32
CA VAL A 82 -0.68 -16.40 12.56
C VAL A 82 -0.58 -17.79 13.20
N PRO A 83 0.10 -17.96 14.34
CA PRO A 83 0.31 -19.27 14.96
C PRO A 83 -0.98 -20.05 15.23
N GLU A 84 -2.03 -19.34 15.64
CA GLU A 84 -3.34 -19.91 15.97
C GLU A 84 -4.03 -20.56 14.76
N LEU A 85 -3.68 -20.14 13.54
CA LEU A 85 -4.26 -20.69 12.31
C LEU A 85 -3.50 -21.90 11.77
N GLN A 86 -2.35 -22.27 12.34
CA GLN A 86 -1.47 -23.31 11.78
C GLN A 86 -2.12 -24.71 11.83
N GLY A 87 -2.84 -25.04 12.92
CA GLY A 87 -3.43 -26.37 13.14
C GLY A 87 -4.87 -26.56 12.67
N ILE A 88 -5.58 -25.45 12.38
CA ILE A 88 -7.04 -25.47 12.11
C ILE A 88 -7.40 -26.41 10.95
N GLY A 89 -6.56 -26.50 9.92
CA GLY A 89 -6.80 -27.38 8.78
C GLY A 89 -6.77 -28.87 9.16
N GLU A 90 -5.91 -29.27 10.08
CA GLU A 90 -5.82 -30.65 10.57
C GLU A 90 -6.97 -30.97 11.53
N GLU A 91 -7.26 -30.06 12.46
CA GLU A 91 -8.38 -30.15 13.40
C GLU A 91 -9.71 -30.30 12.67
N LEU A 92 -9.98 -29.47 11.66
CA LEU A 92 -11.21 -29.53 10.88
C LEU A 92 -11.34 -30.87 10.13
N ARG A 93 -10.25 -31.39 9.56
CA ARG A 93 -10.27 -32.69 8.86
C ARG A 93 -10.54 -33.84 9.82
N LYS A 94 -10.04 -33.77 11.05
CA LYS A 94 -10.31 -34.76 12.09
C LYS A 94 -11.80 -34.75 12.46
N LEU A 95 -12.36 -33.58 12.76
CA LEU A 95 -13.78 -33.40 13.07
C LEU A 95 -14.69 -33.93 11.95
N LEU A 96 -14.36 -33.64 10.69
CA LEU A 96 -15.14 -34.12 9.53
C LEU A 96 -15.06 -35.64 9.31
N ARG A 97 -13.96 -36.29 9.70
CA ARG A 97 -13.83 -37.76 9.62
C ARG A 97 -14.65 -38.43 10.71
N GLU A 98 -14.58 -37.93 11.94
CA GLU A 98 -15.35 -38.44 13.08
C GLU A 98 -16.86 -38.34 12.83
N GLY A 99 -17.32 -37.24 12.22
CA GLY A 99 -18.71 -37.07 11.81
C GLY A 99 -19.18 -38.06 10.72
N LYS A 100 -18.29 -38.56 9.86
CA LYS A 100 -18.62 -39.57 8.83
C LYS A 100 -18.65 -41.00 9.34
N SER A 101 -18.01 -41.30 10.47
CA SER A 101 -18.02 -42.63 11.10
C SER A 101 -19.23 -42.85 12.01
N SER A 102 -20.09 -41.84 12.16
CA SER A 102 -21.27 -41.85 13.03
C SER A 102 -22.59 -42.03 12.27
N GLY A 103 -22.54 -42.47 11.00
CA GLY A 103 -23.69 -42.70 10.12
C GLY A 103 -23.67 -44.08 9.48
#